data_AF-A0A355DR55-F1
#
_entry.id   AF-A0A355DR55-F1
#
_cell.length_a   1.000
_cell.length_b   1.000
_cell.length_c   1.000
_cell.angle_alpha   90.00
_cell.angle_beta   90.00
_cell.angle_gamma   90.00
#
_symmetry.space_group_name_H-M   'P 1'
#
loop_
_entity.id
_entity.type
_entity.pdbx_description
1 polymer ?
#
loop_
_entity_poly.entity_id
_entity_poly.type
_entity_poly.pdbx_seq_one_letter_code
_entity_poly.pdbx_strand_id
1 'polypeptide(L)' 'MDTTTTLYEQLGGQQAIEEIVDEFYKRVLADEIVNKFFAHTDMEKQRRHQT' A
#
# COMPACT_ATOMS: atom_id res chain seq x y z
N MET A 1 -32.39 -5.75 -1.76
CA MET A 1 -31.38 -4.70 -1.63
C MET A 1 -30.07 -5.34 -2.02
N ASP A 2 -29.52 -4.99 -3.18
CA ASP A 2 -28.21 -5.44 -3.60
C ASP A 2 -27.17 -4.81 -2.67
N THR A 3 -26.69 -5.58 -1.70
CA THR A 3 -25.52 -5.24 -0.90
C THR A 3 -24.29 -5.41 -1.77
N THR A 4 -24.11 -4.50 -2.72
CA THR A 4 -22.87 -4.39 -3.49
C THR A 4 -21.79 -3.94 -2.52
N THR A 5 -21.12 -4.92 -1.94
CA THR A 5 -19.93 -4.71 -1.11
C THR A 5 -18.90 -4.01 -1.98
N THR A 6 -18.31 -2.94 -1.44
CA THR A 6 -17.25 -2.22 -2.14
C THR A 6 -16.06 -3.15 -2.38
N LEU A 7 -15.29 -2.90 -3.43
CA LEU A 7 -14.06 -3.67 -3.68
C LEU A 7 -13.13 -3.65 -2.44
N TYR A 8 -13.12 -2.54 -1.71
CA TYR A 8 -12.42 -2.40 -0.44
C TYR A 8 -12.87 -3.44 0.61
N GLU A 9 -14.18 -3.60 0.81
CA GLU A 9 -14.73 -4.60 1.72
C GLU A 9 -14.48 -6.03 1.22
N GLN A 10 -14.56 -6.25 -0.09
CA GLN A 10 -14.26 -7.55 -0.71
C GLN A 10 -12.80 -7.95 -0.54
N LEU A 11 -11.89 -6.98 -0.50
CA LEU A 11 -10.46 -7.19 -0.29
C LEU A 11 -10.07 -7.32 1.19
N GLY A 12 -11.03 -7.28 2.13
CA GLY A 12 -10.79 -7.46 3.56
C GLY A 12 -10.71 -6.17 4.37
N GLY A 13 -11.05 -5.03 3.77
CA GLY A 13 -11.10 -3.73 4.46
C GLY A 13 -9.73 -3.26 4.94
N GLN A 14 -9.72 -2.41 5.97
CA GLN A 14 -8.54 -1.64 6.36
C GLN A 14 -7.33 -2.51 6.65
N GLN A 15 -7.50 -3.56 7.46
CA GLN A 15 -6.42 -4.41 7.93
C GLN A 15 -5.72 -5.13 6.76
N ALA A 16 -6.50 -5.68 5.82
CA ALA A 16 -5.95 -6.36 4.66
C ALA A 16 -5.21 -5.38 3.72
N ILE A 17 -5.75 -4.17 3.55
CA ILE A 17 -5.10 -3.12 2.75
C ILE A 17 -3.79 -2.65 3.42
N GLU A 18 -3.77 -2.46 4.74
CA GLU A 18 -2.56 -2.08 5.49
C GLU A 18 -1.44 -3.12 5.29
N GLU A 19 -1.75 -4.41 5.41
CA GLU A 19 -0.77 -5.49 5.20
C GLU A 19 -0.23 -5.51 3.76
N ILE A 20 -1.10 -5.34 2.76
CA ILE A 20 -0.72 -5.28 1.35
C ILE A 20 0.17 -4.07 1.06
N VAL A 21 -0.15 -2.90 1.63
CA VAL A 21 0.65 -1.67 1.46
C VAL A 21 2.05 -1.84 2.06
N ASP A 22 2.15 -2.47 3.24
CA ASP A 22 3.44 -2.75 3.86
C ASP A 22 4.29 -3.71 3.02
N GLU A 23 3.70 -4.73 2.41
CA GLU A 23 4.41 -5.65 1.53
C GLU A 23 4.77 -5.02 0.17
N PHE A 24 3.89 -4.19 -0.38
CA PHE A 24 4.14 -3.41 -1.59
C PHE A 24 5.39 -2.54 -1.43
N TYR A 25 5.48 -1.77 -0.34
CA TYR A 25 6.64 -0.91 -0.10
C TYR A 25 7.94 -1.68 0.14
N LYS A 26 7.89 -2.85 0.77
CA LYS A 26 9.08 -3.74 0.87
C LYS A 26 9.58 -4.14 -0.52
N ARG A 27 8.69 -4.50 -1.44
CA ARG A 27 9.03 -4.90 -2.81
C ARG A 27 9.53 -3.73 -3.65
N VAL A 28 8.90 -2.57 -3.53
CA VAL A 28 9.32 -1.33 -4.23
C VAL A 28 10.71 -0.88 -3.83
N LEU A 29 11.05 -0.96 -2.54
CA LEU A 29 12.38 -0.60 -2.05
C LEU A 29 13.47 -1.61 -2.43
N ALA A 30 13.10 -2.88 -2.59
CA ALA A 30 13.99 -3.95 -3.03
C ALA A 30 14.24 -3.96 -4.55
N ASP A 31 13.41 -3.26 -5.33
CA ASP A 31 13.55 -3.18 -6.79
C ASP A 31 14.56 -2.10 -7.19
N GLU A 32 15.67 -2.48 -7.82
CA GLU A 32 16.77 -1.58 -8.21
C GLU A 32 16.40 -0.52 -9.26
N ILE A 33 15.27 -0.67 -9.96
CA ILE A 33 14.76 0.28 -10.94
C ILE A 33 13.86 1.29 -10.25
N VAL A 34 12.92 0.80 -9.43
CA VAL A 34 11.87 1.64 -8.82
C VAL A 34 12.39 2.36 -7.56
N ASN A 35 13.26 1.73 -6.78
CA ASN A 35 13.91 2.30 -5.58
C ASN A 35 14.46 3.70 -5.81
N LYS A 36 15.06 3.94 -6.99
CA LYS A 36 15.75 5.20 -7.32
C LYS A 36 14.82 6.41 -7.29
N PHE A 37 13.53 6.21 -7.56
CA PHE A 37 12.52 7.27 -7.47
C PHE A 37 12.15 7.63 -6.02
N PHE A 38 12.49 6.76 -5.07
CA PHE A 38 12.20 6.90 -3.65
C PHE A 38 13.45 7.17 -2.79
N ALA A 39 14.64 7.24 -3.40
CA ALA A 39 15.92 7.41 -2.70
C ALA A 39 16.04 8.72 -1.87
N HIS A 40 15.20 9.72 -2.16
CA HIS A 40 15.14 10.98 -1.41
C HIS A 40 13.79 11.19 -0.70
N THR A 41 12.97 10.14 -0.62
CA THR A 41 11.62 10.21 -0.07
C THR A 41 11.59 9.58 1.31
N ASP A 42 11.00 10.31 2.26
CA ASP A 42 10.70 9.76 3.58
C ASP A 42 9.54 8.76 3.46
N MET A 43 9.89 7.49 3.36
CA MET A 43 8.95 6.38 3.15
C MET A 43 8.00 6.21 4.33
N GLU A 44 8.44 6.53 5.55
CA GLU A 44 7.60 6.51 6.75
C GLU A 44 6.49 7.58 6.65
N LYS A 45 6.83 8.77 6.12
CA LYS A 45 5.86 9.82 5.87
C LYS A 45 4.91 9.48 4.71
N GLN A 46 5.41 8.83 3.65
CA GLN A 46 4.58 8.44 2.52
C GLN A 46 3.60 7.32 2.88
N ARG A 47 4.03 6.37 3.70
CA ARG A 47 3.18 5.26 4.18
C ARG A 47 1.95 5.76 4.94
N ARG A 48 2.15 6.72 5.84
CA ARG A 48 1.07 7.37 6.63
C ARG A 48 0.04 8.16 5.80
N HIS A 49 0.33 8.47 4.55
CA HIS A 49 -0.60 9.20 3.67
C HIS A 49 -1.50 8.26 2.85
N GLN A 50 -1.20 6.96 2.82
CA GLN A 50 -1.92 5.96 2.02
C GLN A 50 -2.75 4.98 2.86
N THR A 51 -2.65 5.10 4.19
CA THR A 51 -3.50 4.45 5.20
C THR A 51 -4.45 5.48 5.77
#